data_AF-A0A0C2R4J1-F1
#
_entry.id   AF-A0A0C2R4J1-F1
#
_cell.length_a   1.000
_cell.length_b   1.000
_cell.length_c   1.000
_cell.angle_alpha   90.00
_cell.angle_beta   90.00
_cell.angle_gamma   90.00
#
_symmetry.space_group_name_H-M   'P 1'
#
loop_
_entity.id
_entity.type
_entity.pdbx_description
1 polymer ?
#
loop_
_entity_poly.entity_id
_entity_poly.type
_entity_poly.pdbx_seq_one_letter_code
_entity_poly.pdbx_strand_id
1 'polypeptide(L)'
;MTETTAEDGEAIIEVEEDVKVIEEEFHLDMADSEVAAAIHAMSHQKVISEDDEKWGPKIPLTQERVERLLEVVKARQHDANFENEETYFEILNRWAKGDFSQVARDHNNIWYSQNGNIGYATGVMPVEEEMEYIRVNFNVND
;
A
#
# COMPACT_ATOMS: atom_id res chain seq x y z
N MET A 1 -15.82 -9.24 3.42
CA MET A 1 -14.69 -8.62 4.15
C MET A 1 -14.70 -9.12 5.57
N THR A 2 -13.53 -9.25 6.20
CA THR A 2 -13.47 -9.57 7.64
C THR A 2 -12.54 -8.59 8.33
N GLU A 3 -13.06 -7.92 9.37
CA GLU A 3 -12.23 -7.13 10.27
C GLU A 3 -11.57 -8.09 11.25
N THR A 4 -10.25 -8.13 11.24
CA THR A 4 -9.44 -8.83 12.23
C THR A 4 -8.55 -7.83 12.95
N THR A 5 -8.14 -8.15 14.17
CA THR A 5 -7.29 -7.27 14.98
C THR A 5 -5.87 -7.84 14.95
N ALA A 6 -4.92 -7.03 14.51
CA ALA A 6 -3.49 -7.32 14.63
C ALA A 6 -3.09 -7.45 16.11
N GLU A 7 -1.94 -8.08 16.39
CA GLU A 7 -1.45 -8.31 17.76
C GLU A 7 -1.24 -7.01 18.57
N ASP A 8 -1.10 -5.86 17.91
CA ASP A 8 -0.92 -4.54 18.50
C ASP A 8 -2.21 -3.70 18.60
N GLY A 9 -3.35 -4.25 18.18
CA GLY A 9 -4.65 -3.59 18.24
C GLY A 9 -5.05 -2.84 16.97
N GLU A 10 -4.26 -2.89 15.91
CA GLU A 10 -4.64 -2.29 14.62
C GLU A 10 -5.69 -3.15 13.89
N ALA A 11 -6.72 -2.50 13.33
CA ALA A 11 -7.71 -3.18 12.50
C ALA A 11 -7.08 -3.52 11.14
N ILE A 12 -7.07 -4.81 10.79
CA ILE A 12 -6.73 -5.32 9.47
C ILE A 12 -8.05 -5.72 8.81
N ILE A 13 -8.33 -5.14 7.65
CA ILE A 13 -9.51 -5.47 6.87
C ILE A 13 -9.08 -6.38 5.73
N GLU A 14 -9.40 -7.66 5.86
CA GLU A 14 -9.10 -8.65 4.82
C GLU A 14 -10.21 -8.61 3.76
N VAL A 15 -9.80 -8.30 2.53
CA VAL A 15 -10.58 -8.56 1.31
C VAL A 15 -10.05 -9.86 0.75
N GLU A 16 -10.87 -10.91 0.72
CA GLU A 16 -10.50 -12.13 -0.01
C GLU A 16 -10.39 -11.80 -1.51
N GLU A 17 -9.19 -11.89 -2.05
CA GLU A 17 -8.88 -11.66 -3.46
C GLU A 17 -8.36 -12.95 -4.11
N ASP A 18 -8.69 -13.16 -5.40
CA ASP A 18 -8.11 -14.27 -6.15
C ASP A 18 -6.62 -14.01 -6.37
N VAL A 19 -5.76 -14.87 -5.81
CA VAL A 19 -4.30 -14.79 -5.93
C VAL A 19 -3.85 -14.63 -7.38
N LYS A 20 -4.55 -15.24 -8.35
CA LYS A 20 -4.19 -15.08 -9.77
C LYS A 20 -4.38 -13.66 -10.27
N VAL A 21 -5.41 -12.96 -9.80
CA VAL A 21 -5.64 -11.55 -10.15
C VAL A 21 -4.51 -10.70 -9.59
N ILE A 22 -4.09 -10.96 -8.35
CA ILE A 22 -2.96 -10.26 -7.73
C ILE A 22 -1.66 -10.51 -8.49
N GLU A 23 -1.38 -11.76 -8.90
CA GLU A 23 -0.18 -12.09 -9.70
C GLU A 23 -0.19 -11.50 -11.11
N GLU A 24 -1.37 -11.36 -11.72
CA GLU A 24 -1.56 -10.70 -13.01
C GLU A 24 -1.45 -9.17 -12.92
N GLU A 25 -1.81 -8.57 -11.78
CA GLU A 25 -1.66 -7.14 -11.55
C GLU A 25 -0.23 -6.78 -11.15
N PHE A 26 0.39 -7.61 -10.30
CA PHE A 26 1.75 -7.42 -9.78
C PHE A 26 2.69 -8.51 -10.31
N HIS A 27 3.14 -8.32 -11.55
CA HIS A 27 4.12 -9.21 -12.17
C HIS A 27 5.50 -9.10 -11.49
N LEU A 28 6.28 -10.19 -11.50
CA LEU A 28 7.62 -10.20 -10.88
C LEU A 28 8.63 -9.27 -11.59
N ASP A 29 8.34 -8.84 -12.81
CA ASP A 29 9.14 -7.94 -13.63
C ASP A 29 8.60 -6.49 -13.65
N MET A 30 7.75 -6.11 -12.68
CA MET A 30 7.34 -4.71 -12.48
C MET A 30 8.54 -3.79 -12.31
N ALA A 31 8.57 -2.70 -13.06
CA ALA A 31 9.58 -1.65 -12.98
C ALA A 31 9.57 -0.95 -11.61
N ASP A 32 10.68 -0.30 -11.26
CA ASP A 32 10.85 0.49 -10.03
C ASP A 32 9.68 1.47 -9.81
N SER A 33 9.32 2.22 -10.85
CA SER A 33 8.20 3.17 -10.80
C SER A 33 6.83 2.52 -10.59
N GLU A 34 6.63 1.28 -11.04
CA GLU A 34 5.37 0.55 -10.87
C GLU A 34 5.23 0.06 -9.44
N VAL A 35 6.32 -0.41 -8.82
CA VAL A 35 6.34 -0.78 -7.40
C VAL A 35 6.11 0.44 -6.52
N ALA A 36 6.76 1.57 -6.81
CA ALA A 36 6.47 2.84 -6.14
C ALA A 36 5.00 3.24 -6.25
N ALA A 37 4.43 3.20 -7.46
CA ALA A 37 3.03 3.57 -7.69
C ALA A 37 2.07 2.65 -6.91
N ALA A 38 2.36 1.35 -6.82
CA ALA A 38 1.54 0.40 -6.07
C ALA A 38 1.60 0.66 -4.54
N ILE A 39 2.80 0.85 -3.98
CA ILE A 39 2.98 1.17 -2.55
C ILE A 39 2.25 2.48 -2.21
N HIS A 40 2.44 3.52 -3.02
CA HIS A 40 1.77 4.81 -2.83
C HIS A 40 0.25 4.68 -2.90
N ALA A 41 -0.28 4.00 -3.92
CA ALA A 41 -1.71 3.77 -4.09
C ALA A 41 -2.33 2.97 -2.94
N MET A 42 -1.68 1.91 -2.46
CA MET A 42 -2.17 1.11 -1.34
C MET A 42 -2.22 1.92 -0.04
N SER A 43 -1.25 2.80 0.21
CA SER A 43 -1.25 3.64 1.41
C SER A 43 -2.42 4.62 1.51
N HIS A 44 -3.10 4.92 0.39
CA HIS A 44 -4.29 5.79 0.37
C HIS A 44 -5.39 5.33 1.33
N GLN A 45 -5.52 4.02 1.54
CA GLN A 45 -6.48 3.43 2.48
C GLN A 45 -6.22 3.80 3.94
N LYS A 46 -4.99 4.22 4.30
CA LYS A 46 -4.58 4.45 5.68
C LYS A 46 -4.29 5.93 6.00
N VAL A 47 -4.10 6.80 5.02
CA VAL A 47 -3.57 8.17 5.26
C VAL A 47 -4.62 9.27 5.14
N ILE A 48 -4.47 10.30 5.97
CA ILE A 48 -5.15 11.59 5.83
C ILE A 48 -4.30 12.48 4.93
N SER A 49 -4.84 12.98 3.82
CA SER A 49 -4.17 13.96 2.97
C SER A 49 -4.49 15.38 3.41
N GLU A 50 -3.54 16.30 3.26
CA GLU A 50 -3.69 17.72 3.66
C GLU A 50 -4.83 18.44 2.93
N ASP A 51 -5.13 18.03 1.71
CA ASP A 51 -6.05 18.65 0.77
C ASP A 51 -7.24 17.74 0.42
N ASP A 52 -7.45 16.67 1.18
CA ASP A 52 -8.45 15.61 0.93
C ASP A 52 -8.30 14.90 -0.42
N GLU A 53 -7.20 15.10 -1.14
CA GLU A 53 -6.93 14.50 -2.45
C GLU A 53 -5.99 13.29 -2.31
N LYS A 54 -6.22 12.25 -3.12
CA LYS A 54 -5.39 11.03 -3.18
C LYS A 54 -5.22 10.61 -4.63
N TRP A 55 -4.05 10.91 -5.21
CA TRP A 55 -3.79 10.73 -6.65
C TRP A 55 -3.16 9.39 -6.97
N GLY A 56 -3.81 8.63 -7.84
CA GLY A 56 -3.34 7.33 -8.29
C GLY A 56 -4.49 6.33 -8.47
N PRO A 57 -4.18 5.09 -8.85
CA PRO A 57 -5.17 4.03 -8.86
C PRO A 57 -5.69 3.74 -7.43
N LYS A 58 -6.89 3.18 -7.35
CA LYS A 58 -7.47 2.68 -6.11
C LYS A 58 -7.04 1.22 -5.98
N ILE A 59 -5.99 0.97 -5.22
CA ILE A 59 -5.48 -0.38 -4.95
C ILE A 59 -5.74 -0.69 -3.47
N PRO A 60 -6.46 -1.77 -3.14
CA PRO A 60 -6.72 -2.12 -1.75
C PRO A 60 -5.43 -2.54 -1.05
N LEU A 61 -5.26 -2.12 0.20
CA LEU A 61 -4.16 -2.56 1.05
C LEU A 61 -4.57 -3.87 1.73
N THR A 62 -4.25 -4.99 1.06
CA THR A 62 -4.43 -6.35 1.60
C THR A 62 -3.09 -7.00 1.89
N GLN A 63 -3.09 -7.97 2.81
CA GLN A 63 -1.88 -8.67 3.19
C GLN A 63 -1.29 -9.45 1.99
N GLU A 64 -2.13 -10.08 1.18
CA GLU A 64 -1.74 -10.81 -0.02
C GLU A 64 -1.06 -9.89 -1.04
N ARG A 65 -1.54 -8.66 -1.21
CA ARG A 65 -0.92 -7.66 -2.08
C ARG A 65 0.42 -7.17 -1.54
N VAL A 66 0.53 -6.95 -0.23
CA VAL A 66 1.79 -6.57 0.42
C VAL A 66 2.83 -7.68 0.26
N GLU A 67 2.45 -8.93 0.52
CA GLU A 67 3.31 -10.09 0.35
C GLU A 67 3.75 -10.26 -1.10
N ARG A 68 2.82 -10.09 -2.04
CA ARG A 68 3.14 -10.15 -3.47
C ARG A 68 4.15 -9.07 -3.88
N LEU A 69 3.94 -7.81 -3.50
CA LEU A 69 4.91 -6.75 -3.81
C LEU A 69 6.27 -7.02 -3.16
N LEU A 70 6.30 -7.64 -1.98
CA LEU A 70 7.55 -8.04 -1.35
C LEU A 70 8.27 -9.14 -2.16
N GLU A 71 7.54 -10.05 -2.81
CA GLU A 71 8.11 -11.01 -3.77
C GLU A 71 8.68 -10.32 -5.00
N VAL A 72 7.95 -9.34 -5.57
CA VAL A 72 8.42 -8.53 -6.70
C VAL A 72 9.75 -7.85 -6.36
N VAL A 73 9.81 -7.16 -5.20
CA VAL A 73 11.04 -6.50 -4.73
C VAL A 73 12.19 -7.49 -4.61
N LYS A 74 11.95 -8.69 -4.04
CA LYS A 74 12.97 -9.75 -3.93
C LYS A 74 13.42 -10.29 -5.30
N ALA A 75 12.51 -10.44 -6.25
CA ALA A 75 12.80 -10.94 -7.58
C ALA A 75 13.60 -9.94 -8.43
N ARG A 76 13.41 -8.63 -8.16
CA ARG A 76 14.12 -7.53 -8.82
C ARG A 76 15.44 -7.16 -8.15
N GLN A 77 15.80 -7.79 -7.02
CA GLN A 77 17.04 -7.47 -6.30
C GLN A 77 18.25 -7.50 -7.23
N HIS A 78 19.10 -6.49 -7.08
CA HIS A 78 20.34 -6.33 -7.85
C HIS A 78 20.15 -6.03 -9.35
N ASP A 79 18.93 -5.75 -9.81
CA ASP A 79 18.72 -5.15 -11.13
C ASP A 79 19.16 -3.68 -11.08
N ALA A 80 20.06 -3.29 -11.98
CA ALA A 80 20.59 -1.93 -12.05
C ALA A 80 19.52 -0.86 -12.33
N ASN A 81 18.35 -1.25 -12.84
CA ASN A 81 17.22 -0.35 -13.09
C ASN A 81 16.16 -0.37 -11.96
N PHE A 82 16.45 -1.03 -10.84
CA PHE A 82 15.57 -1.15 -9.67
C PHE A 82 16.21 -0.48 -8.45
N GLU A 83 16.29 0.85 -8.51
CA GLU A 83 17.16 1.66 -7.66
C GLU A 83 16.65 1.80 -6.21
N ASN A 84 15.34 1.63 -5.98
CA ASN A 84 14.70 1.89 -4.69
C ASN A 84 14.40 0.61 -3.88
N GLU A 85 15.07 -0.51 -4.20
CA GLU A 85 14.82 -1.83 -3.63
C GLU A 85 14.81 -1.84 -2.08
N GLU A 86 15.74 -1.13 -1.44
CA GLU A 86 15.88 -1.06 0.02
C GLU A 86 14.68 -0.35 0.65
N THR A 87 14.29 0.82 0.10
CA THR A 87 13.12 1.58 0.55
C THR A 87 11.84 0.75 0.45
N TYR A 88 11.62 0.08 -0.68
CA TYR A 88 10.43 -0.75 -0.87
C TYR A 88 10.41 -1.94 0.08
N PHE A 89 11.54 -2.62 0.23
CA PHE A 89 11.68 -3.74 1.14
C PHE A 89 11.37 -3.35 2.59
N GLU A 90 11.90 -2.22 3.05
CA GLU A 90 11.65 -1.74 4.42
C GLU A 90 10.18 -1.43 4.69
N ILE A 91 9.51 -0.74 3.75
CA ILE A 91 8.08 -0.41 3.85
C ILE A 91 7.25 -1.70 3.87
N LEU A 92 7.39 -2.53 2.85
CA LEU A 92 6.58 -3.74 2.68
C LEU A 92 6.85 -4.78 3.77
N ASN A 93 8.06 -4.85 4.31
CA ASN A 93 8.38 -5.76 5.42
C ASN A 93 7.77 -5.31 6.77
N ARG A 94 7.48 -4.02 6.96
CA ARG A 94 6.67 -3.54 8.11
C ARG A 94 5.20 -3.85 7.87
N TRP A 95 4.68 -3.45 6.72
CA TRP A 95 3.27 -3.66 6.37
C TRP A 95 2.89 -5.14 6.37
N ALA A 96 3.78 -6.03 5.95
CA ALA A 96 3.56 -7.49 5.99
C ALA A 96 3.43 -8.05 7.41
N LYS A 97 3.77 -7.28 8.45
CA LYS A 97 3.60 -7.64 9.86
C LYS A 97 2.42 -6.90 10.49
N GLY A 98 1.63 -6.19 9.69
CA GLY A 98 0.56 -5.31 10.15
C GLY A 98 1.05 -4.00 10.77
N ASP A 99 2.35 -3.67 10.72
CA ASP A 99 2.86 -2.42 11.29
C ASP A 99 2.66 -1.27 10.29
N PHE A 100 1.57 -0.51 10.45
CA PHE A 100 1.27 0.70 9.69
C PHE A 100 1.56 1.98 10.49
N SER A 101 2.27 1.90 11.61
CA SER A 101 2.59 3.04 12.47
C SER A 101 3.33 4.18 11.75
N GLN A 102 3.97 3.86 10.62
CA GLN A 102 4.71 4.81 9.77
C GLN A 102 4.07 5.03 8.39
N VAL A 103 2.87 4.54 8.13
CA VAL A 103 2.26 4.54 6.79
C VAL A 103 2.15 5.92 6.14
N ALA A 104 1.91 6.98 6.92
CA ALA A 104 1.92 8.37 6.40
C ALA A 104 3.34 8.82 5.97
N ARG A 105 4.37 8.41 6.71
CA ARG A 105 5.76 8.67 6.33
C ARG A 105 6.15 7.83 5.11
N ASP A 106 5.74 6.57 5.07
CA ASP A 106 5.99 5.66 3.96
C ASP A 106 5.34 6.19 2.66
N HIS A 107 4.09 6.65 2.73
CA HIS A 107 3.40 7.36 1.66
C HIS A 107 4.22 8.56 1.17
N ASN A 108 4.61 9.45 2.08
CA ASN A 108 5.30 10.69 1.74
C ASN A 108 6.70 10.42 1.15
N ASN A 109 7.42 9.39 1.60
CA ASN A 109 8.71 9.01 1.01
C ASN A 109 8.57 8.70 -0.49
N ILE A 110 7.54 7.96 -0.88
CA ILE A 110 7.26 7.64 -2.28
C ILE A 110 6.68 8.85 -3.04
N TRP A 111 5.78 9.61 -2.40
CA TRP A 111 5.22 10.83 -2.98
C TRP A 111 6.32 11.85 -3.36
N TYR A 112 7.33 12.02 -2.51
CA TYR A 112 8.48 12.87 -2.80
C TYR A 112 9.32 12.34 -3.97
N SER A 113 9.55 11.01 -4.05
CA SER A 113 10.31 10.43 -5.17
C SER A 113 9.57 10.57 -6.51
N GLN A 114 8.23 10.69 -6.47
CA GLN A 114 7.37 10.94 -7.62
C GLN A 114 7.19 12.44 -7.96
N ASN A 115 7.85 13.35 -7.23
CA ASN A 115 7.67 14.80 -7.36
C ASN A 115 6.21 15.26 -7.16
N GLY A 116 5.51 14.64 -6.20
CA GLY A 116 4.13 15.00 -5.85
C GLY A 116 4.00 16.46 -5.41
N ASN A 117 2.81 17.04 -5.64
CA ASN A 117 2.46 18.40 -5.22
C ASN A 117 1.06 18.52 -4.58
N ILE A 118 0.27 17.44 -4.63
CA ILE A 118 -1.10 17.31 -4.10
C ILE A 118 -1.18 15.97 -3.36
N GLY A 119 -1.92 15.89 -2.26
CA GLY A 119 -2.14 14.65 -1.53
C GLY A 119 -1.05 14.29 -0.51
N TYR A 120 -0.32 15.27 0.03
CA TYR A 120 0.65 15.04 1.10
C TYR A 120 -0.03 14.47 2.35
N ALA A 121 0.51 13.40 2.92
CA ALA A 121 -0.07 12.75 4.10
C ALA A 121 0.29 13.48 5.39
N THR A 122 -0.71 13.88 6.18
CA THR A 122 -0.53 14.59 7.46
C THR A 122 -0.74 13.69 8.69
N GLY A 123 -1.28 12.49 8.49
CA GLY A 123 -1.56 11.54 9.55
C GLY A 123 -2.13 10.22 9.05
N VAL A 124 -2.48 9.35 10.00
CA VAL A 124 -3.16 8.07 9.76
C VAL A 124 -4.65 8.26 10.03
N MET A 125 -5.49 7.71 9.15
CA MET A 125 -6.94 7.76 9.30
C MET A 125 -7.39 6.97 10.54
N PRO A 126 -8.40 7.45 11.27
CA PRO A 126 -9.15 6.61 12.20
C PRO A 126 -9.76 5.39 11.50
N VAL A 127 -9.99 4.32 12.27
CA VAL A 127 -10.54 3.05 11.76
C VAL A 127 -11.86 3.27 11.02
N GLU A 128 -12.74 4.14 11.54
CA GLU A 128 -14.03 4.42 10.91
C GLU A 128 -13.90 5.10 9.53
N GLU A 129 -12.89 5.97 9.36
CA GLU A 129 -12.60 6.62 8.08
C GLU A 129 -11.94 5.66 7.09
N GLU A 130 -11.04 4.79 7.56
CA GLU A 130 -10.47 3.71 6.74
C GLU A 130 -11.57 2.77 6.23
N MET A 131 -12.50 2.35 7.11
CA MET A 131 -13.63 1.52 6.71
C MET A 131 -14.52 2.17 5.65
N GLU A 132 -14.81 3.47 5.79
CA GLU A 132 -15.58 4.20 4.79
C GLU A 132 -14.81 4.32 3.48
N TYR A 133 -13.51 4.62 3.54
CA TYR A 133 -12.66 4.65 2.36
C TYR A 133 -12.74 3.32 1.60
N ILE A 134 -12.63 2.20 2.31
CA ILE A 134 -12.69 0.87 1.74
C ILE A 134 -14.04 0.60 1.05
N ARG A 135 -15.16 0.89 1.73
CA ARG A 135 -16.52 0.71 1.16
C ARG A 135 -16.77 1.54 -0.09
N VAL A 136 -16.26 2.77 -0.12
CA VAL A 136 -16.47 3.71 -1.23
C VAL A 136 -15.56 3.40 -2.41
N ASN A 137 -14.34 2.92 -2.15
CA ASN A 137 -13.30 2.80 -3.17
C ASN A 137 -13.12 1.38 -3.70
N PHE A 138 -13.45 0.37 -2.91
CA PHE A 138 -13.28 -1.02 -3.28
C PHE A 138 -14.66 -1.66 -3.38
N ASN A 139 -14.89 -2.48 -4.41
CA ASN A 139 -16.17 -3.15 -4.59
C ASN A 139 -16.21 -4.41 -3.73
N VAL A 140 -16.29 -4.18 -2.43
CA VAL A 140 -16.19 -5.18 -1.38
C VAL A 140 -17.60 -5.40 -0.86
N ASN A 141 -18.18 -6.54 -1.23
CA ASN A 141 -19.56 -6.84 -0.85
C ASN A 141 -19.64 -6.98 0.69
N ASP A 142 -20.59 -6.26 1.30
CA ASP A 142 -21.00 -6.39 2.71
C ASP A 142 -21.53 -7.81 3.02
#